data_AF-A0A812PD28-F1
#
_entry.id   AF-A0A812PD28-F1
#
_cell.length_a   1.000
_cell.length_b   1.000
_cell.length_c   1.000
_cell.angle_alpha   90.00
_cell.angle_beta   90.00
_cell.angle_gamma   90.00
#
_symmetry.space_group_name_H-M   'P 1'
#
loop_
_entity.id
_entity.type
_entity.pdbx_description
1 polymer ?
#
loop_
_entity_poly.entity_id
_entity_poly.type
_entity_poly.pdbx_seq_one_letter_code
_entity_poly.pdbx_strand_id
1 'polypeptide(L)'
;MAVASANSQDKVCTSLLNHLGLLKERDSHGGIDPKLLVIHPGSKTVHLNELAQRTGIEFREMLFFDDRAMNVRVAQKLGISAYQVSSLEGLTYKAFAAGLQTWRSDRRSSSALSSWLQPQPKSLPGADVAAAATAPPPLVVDLIDDAVEAESPPELATASGSGSDLAAVT
;
A
#
# COMPACT_ATOMS: atom_id res chain seq x y z
N MET A 1 12.32 -5.30 -2.76
CA MET A 1 10.95 -5.81 -2.55
C MET A 1 11.00 -7.32 -2.35
N ALA A 2 9.90 -7.95 -1.90
CA ALA A 2 9.81 -9.39 -1.66
C ALA A 2 8.50 -9.96 -2.24
N VAL A 3 8.43 -11.28 -2.45
CA VAL A 3 7.25 -11.98 -2.99
C VAL A 3 6.81 -13.08 -2.04
N ALA A 4 5.50 -13.12 -1.76
CA ALA A 4 4.85 -14.21 -1.03
C ALA A 4 3.73 -14.78 -1.91
N SER A 5 3.87 -16.01 -2.40
CA SER A 5 2.90 -16.62 -3.33
C SER A 5 2.59 -18.06 -2.95
N ALA A 6 1.30 -18.42 -3.00
CA ALA A 6 0.83 -19.78 -2.78
C ALA A 6 0.84 -20.65 -4.06
N ASN A 7 1.50 -20.18 -5.13
CA ASN A 7 1.60 -20.93 -6.38
C ASN A 7 2.50 -22.17 -6.21
N SER A 8 2.10 -23.30 -6.79
CA SER A 8 2.87 -24.55 -6.76
C SER A 8 4.02 -24.59 -7.79
N GLN A 9 4.02 -23.69 -8.76
CA GLN A 9 4.96 -23.64 -9.87
C GLN A 9 6.06 -22.59 -9.63
N ASP A 10 6.85 -22.77 -8.57
CA ASP A 10 7.93 -21.84 -8.20
C ASP A 10 8.87 -21.51 -9.37
N LYS A 11 9.38 -22.54 -10.07
CA LYS A 11 10.29 -22.34 -11.21
C LYS A 11 9.69 -21.49 -12.32
N VAL A 12 8.40 -21.65 -12.60
CA VAL A 12 7.70 -20.88 -13.64
C VAL A 12 7.51 -19.44 -13.20
N CYS A 13 7.07 -19.21 -11.96
CA CYS A 13 6.93 -17.87 -11.40
C CYS A 13 8.26 -17.12 -11.36
N THR A 14 9.33 -17.78 -10.89
CA THR A 14 10.68 -17.22 -10.84
C THR A 14 11.19 -16.90 -12.24
N SER A 15 10.99 -17.79 -13.22
CA SER A 15 11.33 -17.54 -14.62
C SER A 15 10.58 -16.33 -15.20
N LEU A 16 9.28 -16.20 -14.93
CA LEU A 16 8.48 -15.06 -15.37
C LEU A 16 9.02 -13.74 -14.81
N LEU A 17 9.26 -13.67 -13.49
CA LEU A 17 9.80 -12.47 -12.85
C LEU A 17 11.17 -12.07 -13.42
N ASN A 18 12.00 -13.06 -13.74
CA ASN A 18 13.29 -12.83 -14.37
C ASN A 18 13.14 -12.27 -15.79
N HIS A 19 12.26 -12.85 -16.62
CA HIS A 19 12.01 -12.40 -17.99
C HIS A 19 11.40 -10.99 -18.05
N LEU A 20 10.59 -10.63 -17.06
CA LEU A 20 10.05 -9.27 -16.91
C LEU A 20 11.09 -8.26 -16.40
N GLY A 21 12.32 -8.69 -16.10
CA GLY A 21 13.38 -7.82 -15.58
C GLY A 21 13.14 -7.30 -14.16
N LEU A 22 12.23 -7.95 -13.41
CA LEU A 22 11.85 -7.54 -12.05
C LEU A 22 12.79 -8.07 -10.97
N LEU A 23 13.54 -9.14 -11.27
CA LEU A 23 14.58 -9.65 -10.38
C LEU A 23 15.85 -8.81 -10.51
N LYS A 24 16.41 -8.40 -9.38
CA LYS A 24 17.63 -7.59 -9.31
C LYS A 24 18.50 -8.05 -8.14
N GLU A 25 19.81 -8.11 -8.34
CA GLU A 25 20.76 -8.30 -7.25
C GLU A 25 20.74 -7.09 -6.31
N ARG A 26 21.02 -7.31 -5.02
CA ARG A 26 20.79 -6.34 -3.92
C ARG A 26 21.41 -4.95 -4.11
N ASP A 27 22.45 -4.84 -4.93
CA ASP A 27 23.20 -3.58 -5.13
C ASP A 27 22.58 -2.70 -6.24
N SER A 28 21.54 -3.19 -6.91
CA SER A 28 20.79 -2.46 -7.93
C SER A 28 19.74 -1.56 -7.27
N HIS A 29 19.60 -0.31 -7.73
CA HIS A 29 18.52 0.55 -7.25
C HIS A 29 17.17 0.03 -7.80
N GLY A 30 16.38 -0.60 -6.93
CA GLY A 30 15.05 -1.13 -7.25
C GLY A 30 15.03 -2.61 -7.64
N GLY A 31 13.83 -3.21 -7.65
CA GLY A 31 13.60 -4.62 -7.98
C GLY A 31 13.34 -5.56 -6.80
N ILE A 32 13.23 -6.84 -7.11
CA ILE A 32 12.98 -7.94 -6.18
C ILE A 32 14.27 -8.76 -6.05
N ASP A 33 14.80 -8.90 -4.83
CA ASP A 33 15.94 -9.78 -4.54
C ASP A 33 15.46 -11.24 -4.73
N PRO A 34 16.11 -12.05 -5.60
CA PRO A 34 15.76 -13.46 -5.79
C PRO A 34 15.71 -14.27 -4.49
N LYS A 35 16.50 -13.90 -3.47
CA LYS A 35 16.50 -14.55 -2.15
C LYS A 35 15.25 -14.24 -1.33
N LEU A 36 14.47 -13.25 -1.73
CA LEU A 36 13.21 -12.83 -1.09
C LEU A 36 11.98 -13.29 -1.87
N LEU A 37 12.14 -14.31 -2.73
CA LEU A 37 11.03 -15.06 -3.30
C LEU A 37 10.64 -16.19 -2.35
N VAL A 38 9.41 -16.14 -1.85
CA VAL A 38 8.77 -17.20 -1.06
C VAL A 38 7.54 -17.67 -1.84
N ILE A 39 7.75 -18.70 -2.67
CA ILE A 39 6.75 -19.23 -3.61
C ILE A 39 6.59 -20.72 -3.37
N HIS A 40 5.52 -21.10 -2.67
CA HIS A 40 5.15 -22.49 -2.46
C HIS A 40 3.70 -22.58 -1.94
N PRO A 41 3.02 -23.72 -2.10
CA PRO A 41 1.71 -23.92 -1.49
C PRO A 41 1.76 -23.70 0.03
N GLY A 42 0.71 -23.08 0.58
CA GLY A 42 0.65 -22.78 2.01
C GLY A 42 -0.14 -21.52 2.33
N SER A 43 -0.13 -21.15 3.62
CA SER A 43 -0.78 -19.95 4.12
C SER A 43 0.17 -18.74 4.10
N LYS A 44 -0.39 -17.54 3.96
CA LYS A 44 0.37 -16.29 4.06
C LYS A 44 1.05 -16.11 5.40
N THR A 45 0.55 -16.73 6.46
CA THR A 45 1.24 -16.76 7.75
C THR A 45 2.63 -17.35 7.62
N VAL A 46 2.78 -18.49 6.94
CA VAL A 46 4.09 -19.14 6.74
C VAL A 46 4.99 -18.25 5.88
N HIS A 47 4.46 -17.77 4.75
CA HIS A 47 5.24 -16.94 3.82
C HIS A 47 5.76 -15.66 4.47
N LEU A 48 4.92 -14.95 5.22
CA LEU A 48 5.28 -13.68 5.86
C LEU A 48 6.27 -13.88 7.01
N ASN A 49 6.14 -14.96 7.79
CA ASN A 49 7.13 -15.32 8.82
C ASN A 49 8.50 -15.61 8.21
N GLU A 50 8.54 -16.36 7.11
CA GLU A 50 9.80 -16.66 6.42
C GLU A 50 10.45 -15.40 5.86
N LEU A 51 9.68 -14.49 5.27
CA LEU A 51 10.19 -13.19 4.82
C LEU A 51 10.73 -12.35 5.99
N ALA A 52 10.05 -12.31 7.14
CA ALA A 52 10.56 -11.63 8.33
C ALA A 52 11.88 -12.23 8.81
N GLN A 53 12.00 -13.57 8.83
CA GLN A 53 13.23 -14.25 9.21
C GLN A 53 14.38 -13.96 8.22
N ARG A 54 14.11 -14.02 6.90
CA ARG A 54 15.12 -13.76 5.86
C ARG A 54 15.58 -12.30 5.82
N THR A 55 14.70 -11.36 6.16
CA THR A 55 15.00 -9.91 6.09
C THR A 55 15.45 -9.31 7.41
N GLY A 56 15.08 -9.90 8.55
CA GLY A 56 15.24 -9.30 9.86
C GLY A 56 14.31 -8.11 10.14
N ILE A 57 13.36 -7.83 9.24
CA ILE A 57 12.42 -6.70 9.36
C ILE A 57 11.25 -7.13 10.24
N GLU A 58 10.88 -6.29 11.21
CA GLU A 58 9.72 -6.54 12.07
C GLU A 58 8.40 -6.40 11.29
N PHE A 59 7.36 -7.16 11.64
CA PHE A 59 6.07 -7.11 10.95
C PHE A 59 5.47 -5.70 10.86
N ARG A 60 5.60 -4.89 11.92
CA ARG A 60 5.11 -3.50 11.95
C ARG A 60 5.80 -2.57 10.95
N GLU A 61 6.96 -2.96 10.43
CA GLU A 61 7.70 -2.21 9.43
C GLU A 61 7.39 -2.67 8.00
N MET A 62 6.59 -3.73 7.85
CA MET A 62 6.20 -4.25 6.54
C MET A 62 4.92 -3.59 6.01
N LEU A 63 4.85 -3.47 4.68
CA LEU A 63 3.64 -3.14 3.93
C LEU A 63 3.35 -4.28 2.94
N PHE A 64 2.12 -4.80 2.99
CA PHE A 64 1.71 -5.96 2.20
C PHE A 64 0.54 -5.64 1.27
N PHE A 65 0.61 -6.10 0.02
CA PHE A 65 -0.44 -5.95 -0.99
C PHE A 65 -0.91 -7.33 -1.46
N ASP A 66 -2.22 -7.56 -1.50
CA ASP A 66 -2.83 -8.79 -1.99
C ASP A 66 -4.27 -8.53 -2.42
N ASP A 67 -4.77 -9.23 -3.44
CA ASP A 67 -6.15 -9.09 -3.94
C ASP A 67 -7.15 -9.85 -3.05
N ARG A 68 -6.70 -10.90 -2.37
CA ARG A 68 -7.56 -11.75 -1.53
C ARG A 68 -7.71 -11.14 -0.14
N ALA A 69 -8.92 -10.69 0.19
CA ALA A 69 -9.27 -10.15 1.50
C ALA A 69 -8.83 -11.04 2.69
N MET A 70 -8.86 -12.37 2.54
CA MET A 70 -8.40 -13.29 3.58
C MET A 70 -6.90 -13.13 3.88
N ASN A 71 -6.07 -12.98 2.85
CA ASN A 71 -4.63 -12.79 2.99
C ASN A 71 -4.31 -11.45 3.66
N VAL A 72 -5.03 -10.39 3.29
CA VAL A 72 -4.93 -9.07 3.90
C VAL A 72 -5.26 -9.12 5.39
N ARG A 73 -6.38 -9.78 5.76
CA ARG A 73 -6.75 -9.96 7.18
C ARG A 73 -5.71 -10.76 7.96
N VAL A 74 -5.10 -11.79 7.35
CA VAL A 74 -4.02 -12.56 7.99
C VAL A 74 -2.80 -11.68 8.25
N ALA A 75 -2.38 -10.87 7.28
CA ALA A 75 -1.26 -9.96 7.45
C ALA A 75 -1.53 -8.92 8.56
N GLN A 76 -2.72 -8.33 8.58
CA GLN A 76 -3.13 -7.39 9.64
C GLN A 76 -3.09 -8.02 11.04
N LYS A 77 -3.53 -9.28 11.19
CA LYS A 77 -3.44 -10.02 12.45
C LYS A 77 -2.00 -10.27 12.92
N LEU A 78 -1.02 -10.30 12.01
CA LEU A 78 0.40 -10.38 12.33
C LEU A 78 1.01 -9.01 12.69
N GLY A 79 0.26 -7.92 12.59
CA GLY A 79 0.74 -6.55 12.82
C GLY A 79 1.36 -5.90 11.59
N ILE A 80 1.15 -6.45 10.40
CA ILE A 80 1.61 -5.88 9.13
C ILE A 80 0.56 -4.90 8.61
N SER A 81 0.98 -3.69 8.18
CA SER A 81 0.08 -2.80 7.44
C SER A 81 -0.20 -3.43 6.08
N ALA A 82 -1.47 -3.65 5.74
CA ALA A 82 -1.84 -4.37 4.54
C ALA A 82 -2.96 -3.66 3.77
N TYR A 83 -2.82 -3.66 2.44
CA TYR A 83 -3.73 -3.01 1.51
C TYR A 83 -4.32 -4.03 0.55
N GLN A 84 -5.65 -4.09 0.45
CA GLN A 84 -6.32 -4.96 -0.51
C GLN A 84 -6.35 -4.29 -1.88
N VAL A 85 -5.72 -4.91 -2.87
CA VAL A 85 -5.76 -4.41 -4.26
C VAL A 85 -6.99 -4.93 -5.00
N SER A 86 -7.34 -4.26 -6.10
CA SER A 86 -8.38 -4.74 -7.02
C SER A 86 -7.97 -6.08 -7.63
N SER A 87 -8.88 -7.05 -7.67
CA SER A 87 -8.62 -8.33 -8.36
C SER A 87 -8.59 -8.19 -9.88
N LEU A 88 -9.15 -7.09 -10.43
CA LEU A 88 -9.15 -6.81 -11.86
C LEU A 88 -7.92 -6.00 -12.28
N GLU A 89 -7.59 -4.94 -11.54
CA GLU A 89 -6.51 -4.00 -11.91
C GLU A 89 -5.16 -4.37 -11.27
N GLY A 90 -5.18 -5.15 -10.19
CA GLY A 90 -3.98 -5.50 -9.43
C GLY A 90 -3.32 -4.28 -8.75
N LEU A 91 -2.00 -4.34 -8.63
CA LEU A 91 -1.20 -3.29 -8.01
C LEU A 91 -0.95 -2.15 -9.00
N THR A 92 -1.80 -1.12 -8.96
CA THR A 92 -1.62 0.13 -9.70
C THR A 92 -0.80 1.13 -8.88
N TYR A 93 -0.30 2.20 -9.53
CA TYR A 93 0.38 3.29 -8.82
C TYR A 93 -0.51 3.94 -7.76
N LYS A 94 -1.80 4.15 -8.09
CA LYS A 94 -2.80 4.67 -7.15
C LYS A 94 -2.94 3.78 -5.91
N ALA A 95 -3.08 2.46 -6.12
CA ALA A 95 -3.17 1.50 -5.03
C ALA A 95 -1.88 1.48 -4.18
N PHE A 96 -0.71 1.50 -4.83
CA PHE A 96 0.57 1.57 -4.16
C PHE A 96 0.72 2.82 -3.29
N ALA A 97 0.41 4.00 -3.84
CA ALA A 97 0.48 5.26 -3.13
C ALA A 97 -0.47 5.29 -1.92
N ALA A 98 -1.69 4.80 -2.08
CA ALA A 98 -2.66 4.68 -1.00
C ALA A 98 -2.15 3.75 0.13
N GLY A 99 -1.67 2.56 -0.22
CA GLY A 99 -1.10 1.63 0.77
C GLY A 99 0.11 2.21 1.50
N LEU A 100 0.98 2.95 0.79
CA LEU A 100 2.14 3.61 1.38
C LEU A 100 1.73 4.74 2.35
N GLN A 101 0.69 5.50 2.01
CA GLN A 101 0.13 6.53 2.89
C GLN A 101 -0.44 5.92 4.17
N THR A 102 -1.21 4.83 4.06
CA THR A 102 -1.73 4.09 5.22
C THR A 102 -0.60 3.63 6.14
N TRP A 103 0.42 2.97 5.58
CA TRP A 103 1.57 2.49 6.36
C TRP A 103 2.32 3.63 7.07
N ARG A 104 2.52 4.77 6.41
CA ARG A 104 3.16 5.95 7.04
C ARG A 104 2.32 6.50 8.19
N SER A 105 1.00 6.54 8.04
CA SER A 105 0.09 7.00 9.08
C SER A 105 0.06 6.06 10.29
N ASP A 106 0.00 4.74 10.08
CA ASP A 106 0.05 3.74 11.15
C ASP A 106 1.31 3.90 12.01
N ARG A 107 2.47 4.13 11.37
CA ARG A 107 3.75 4.32 12.07
C ARG A 107 3.81 5.62 12.86
N ARG A 108 3.26 6.71 12.34
CA ARG A 108 3.17 7.98 13.08
C ARG A 108 2.29 7.84 14.31
N SER A 109 1.13 7.21 14.18
CA SER A 109 0.23 6.97 15.31
C SER A 109 0.88 6.10 16.39
N SER A 110 1.59 5.04 15.99
CA SER A 110 2.34 4.19 16.93
C SER A 110 3.46 4.95 17.65
N SER A 111 4.22 5.78 16.93
CA SER A 111 5.28 6.61 17.50
C SER A 111 4.73 7.70 18.45
N ALA A 112 3.59 8.30 18.12
CA ALA A 112 2.96 9.30 18.98
C ALA A 112 2.46 8.65 20.28
N LEU A 113 1.81 7.49 20.19
CA LEU A 113 1.33 6.74 21.34
C LEU A 113 2.49 6.26 22.24
N SER A 114 3.58 5.78 21.64
CA SER A 114 4.75 5.34 22.40
C SER A 114 5.38 6.51 23.18
N SER A 115 5.46 7.70 22.58
CA SER A 115 5.92 8.91 23.27
C SER A 115 5.01 9.32 24.43
N TRP A 116 3.70 9.08 24.33
CA TRP A 116 2.75 9.40 25.40
C TRP A 116 2.83 8.43 26.58
N LEU A 117 3.09 7.14 26.31
CA LEU A 117 3.19 6.10 27.33
C LEU A 117 4.53 6.09 28.10
N GLN A 118 5.53 6.84 27.64
CA GLN A 118 6.80 6.94 28.34
C GLN A 118 6.65 7.67 29.68
N PRO A 119 7.20 7.13 30.79
CA PRO A 119 7.20 7.81 32.08
C PRO A 119 7.85 9.18 31.93
N GLN A 120 7.10 10.23 32.27
CA GLN A 120 7.65 11.58 32.29
C GLN A 120 8.74 11.64 33.38
N PRO A 121 9.92 12.23 33.10
CA PRO A 121 10.94 12.38 34.12
C PRO A 121 10.34 13.16 35.29
N LYS A 122 10.49 12.63 36.51
CA LYS A 122 10.06 13.33 37.73
C LYS A 122 10.82 14.65 37.82
N SER A 123 10.18 15.76 37.49
CA SER A 123 10.72 17.09 37.74
C SER A 123 10.93 17.23 39.25
N LEU A 124 12.18 17.43 39.68
CA LEU A 124 12.48 17.84 41.05
C LEU A 124 11.96 19.27 41.25
N PRO A 125 11.25 19.56 42.35
CA PRO A 125 10.71 20.89 42.58
C PRO A 125 11.84 21.83 43.01
N GLY A 126 12.12 22.84 42.19
CA GLY A 126 12.98 23.97 42.60
C GLY A 126 13.77 24.61 41.46
N ALA A 127 13.09 25.32 40.57
CA ALA A 127 13.59 26.54 39.91
C ALA A 127 12.46 27.13 39.05
N ASP A 128 11.82 28.14 39.59
CA ASP A 128 11.09 29.24 38.97
C ASP A 128 10.30 29.00 37.66
N VAL A 129 8.99 29.17 37.83
CA VAL A 129 7.95 29.32 36.81
C VAL A 129 8.28 30.39 35.77
N ALA A 130 8.59 29.92 34.55
CA ALA A 130 8.17 30.59 33.32
C ALA A 130 7.37 29.57 32.50
N ALA A 131 6.05 29.70 32.58
CA ALA A 131 5.10 28.90 31.83
C ALA A 131 5.28 29.12 30.32
N ALA A 132 5.73 28.08 29.62
CA ALA A 132 5.43 27.87 28.22
C ALA A 132 4.82 26.48 28.11
N ALA A 133 3.50 26.42 28.27
CA ALA A 133 2.69 25.30 27.81
C ALA A 133 2.94 25.16 26.30
N THR A 134 3.90 24.31 25.93
CA THR A 134 4.09 23.94 24.53
C THR A 134 2.96 22.97 24.23
N ALA A 135 1.87 23.50 23.69
CA ALA A 135 0.79 22.70 23.15
C ALA A 135 1.40 21.62 22.23
N PRO A 136 0.89 20.38 22.26
CA PRO A 136 1.34 19.35 21.34
C PRO A 136 1.17 19.85 19.90
N PRO A 137 2.09 19.50 18.96
CA PRO A 137 1.89 19.84 17.56
C PRO A 137 0.52 19.30 17.13
N PRO A 138 -0.32 20.12 16.48
CA PRO A 138 -1.62 19.65 16.02
C PRO A 138 -1.40 18.44 15.11
N LEU A 139 -2.34 17.49 15.16
CA LEU A 139 -2.43 16.45 14.13
C LEU A 139 -2.67 17.18 12.80
N VAL A 140 -1.58 17.45 12.06
CA VAL A 140 -1.66 17.97 10.71
C VAL A 140 -2.16 16.80 9.86
N VAL A 141 -3.47 16.72 9.74
CA VAL A 141 -4.09 16.03 8.61
C VAL A 141 -3.75 16.88 7.39
N ASP A 142 -2.75 16.46 6.63
CA ASP A 142 -2.53 16.97 5.29
C ASP A 142 -3.78 16.59 4.47
N LEU A 143 -4.79 17.46 4.49
CA LEU A 143 -5.83 17.53 3.49
C LEU A 143 -5.13 17.97 2.21
N ILE A 144 -4.68 17.00 1.43
CA ILE A 144 -4.30 17.25 0.05
C ILE A 144 -5.62 17.54 -0.66
N ASP A 145 -5.81 18.79 -1.08
CA ASP A 145 -6.91 19.21 -1.95
C ASP A 145 -6.91 18.35 -3.22
N ASP A 146 -7.88 17.45 -3.33
CA ASP A 146 -8.23 16.76 -4.57
C ASP A 146 -8.99 17.76 -5.47
N ALA A 147 -8.26 18.70 -6.06
CA ALA A 147 -8.76 19.49 -7.18
C ALA A 147 -8.54 18.69 -8.48
N VAL A 148 -9.40 17.69 -8.70
CA VAL A 148 -9.68 17.20 -10.05
C VAL A 148 -10.80 18.08 -10.58
N GLU A 149 -10.44 19.05 -11.43
CA GLU A 149 -11.41 19.77 -12.25
C GLU A 149 -12.19 18.75 -13.09
N ALA A 150 -13.50 18.71 -12.86
CA ALA A 150 -14.43 17.97 -13.70
C ALA A 150 -14.57 18.72 -15.03
N GLU A 151 -13.91 18.24 -16.07
CA GLU A 151 -14.22 18.61 -17.45
C GLU A 151 -15.67 18.20 -17.76
N SER A 152 -16.51 19.21 -17.98
CA SER A 152 -17.91 19.08 -18.39
C SER A 152 -18.03 18.39 -19.75
N PRO A 153 -19.01 17.49 -19.97
CA PRO A 153 -19.22 16.88 -21.28
C PRO A 153 -19.83 17.88 -22.28
N PRO A 154 -19.50 17.80 -23.58
CA PRO A 154 -20.05 18.69 -24.59
C PRO A 154 -21.52 18.37 -24.90
N GLU A 155 -22.24 19.45 -25.16
CA GLU A 155 -23.68 19.57 -25.42
C GLU A 155 -24.15 18.72 -26.62
N LEU A 156 -25.28 18.04 -26.41
CA LEU A 156 -25.96 17.21 -27.42
C LEU A 156 -26.67 18.13 -28.43
N ALA A 157 -26.10 18.30 -29.61
CA ALA A 157 -26.77 18.99 -30.71
C ALA A 157 -27.96 18.15 -31.23
N THR A 158 -29.16 18.67 -31.03
CA THR A 158 -30.39 18.24 -31.69
C THR A 158 -30.38 18.77 -33.13
N ALA A 159 -30.51 17.88 -34.10
CA ALA A 159 -30.88 18.26 -35.46
C ALA A 159 -31.90 17.26 -36.00
N SER A 160 -33.16 17.70 -35.91
CA SER A 160 -34.28 17.23 -36.71
C SER A 160 -33.96 17.35 -38.21
N GLY A 161 -34.18 16.28 -38.97
CA GLY A 161 -34.16 16.31 -40.44
C GLY A 161 -34.94 15.15 -41.01
N SER A 162 -36.15 15.45 -41.50
CA SER A 162 -37.08 14.55 -42.18
C SER A 162 -36.64 14.21 -43.63
N GLY A 163 -37.06 13.05 -44.13
CA GLY A 163 -37.16 12.73 -45.56
C GLY A 163 -36.63 11.33 -45.86
N SER A 164 -37.47 10.28 -45.81
CA SER A 164 -38.09 9.66 -46.99
C SER A 164 -37.14 9.49 -48.18
N ASP A 165 -36.69 8.26 -48.48
CA ASP A 165 -37.24 7.59 -49.66
C ASP A 165 -36.96 6.09 -49.73
N LEU A 166 -37.94 5.45 -50.34
CA LEU A 166 -38.15 4.04 -50.62
C LEU A 166 -37.40 3.66 -51.92
N ALA A 167 -36.68 2.53 -51.98
CA ALA A 167 -36.73 1.59 -53.10
C ALA A 167 -35.73 0.43 -52.97
N ALA A 168 -36.25 -0.77 -53.24
CA ALA A 168 -35.56 -2.00 -53.52
C ALA A 168 -34.60 -1.90 -54.72
N VAL A 169 -33.60 -2.78 -54.78
CA VAL A 169 -33.18 -3.49 -56.01
C VAL A 169 -32.25 -4.64 -55.59
N THR A 170 -32.79 -5.84 -55.84
CA THR A 170 -32.18 -7.13 -56.24
C THR A 170 -30.99 -7.71 -55.48
#